data_AF-A0AA87LNL0-F1
#
_entry.id   AF-A0AA87LNL0-F1
#
_cell.length_a   1.000
_cell.length_b   1.000
_cell.length_c   1.000
_cell.angle_alpha   90.00
_cell.angle_beta   90.00
_cell.angle_gamma   90.00
#
_symmetry.space_group_name_H-M   'P 1'
#
loop_
_entity.id
_entity.type
_entity.pdbx_description
1 polymer ?
#
loop_
_entity_poly.entity_id
_entity_poly.type
_entity_poly.pdbx_seq_one_letter_code
_entity_poly.pdbx_strand_id
1 'polypeptide(L)'
;MDDIRPRCGWCNLSNPVYVAYHDAEWAVPSHDDHHLFEMLVLETFQAGLSWETILNKRKRFRQAFDGFDIERIRRYDENKIAELMNDPGIIRNRRKIVATVGNANAFRDIQTSYGSFDDYIWRFTGRHVIYETGMTTSPLSDAIAVDLKTYGMRFIGTTIVYAYLQSIGVINAHEPGCFLHRGKVTRARIYKVARAESLREEPVLLVILLIEFLVALFDPGKDSGRLFTLLRGERFEQFAESQPTFTTG
;
A
#
# COMPACT_ATOMS: atom_id res chain seq x y z
N MET A 1 -26.83 16.53 -26.61
CA MET A 1 -25.56 16.18 -27.26
C MET A 1 -24.88 15.23 -26.33
N ASP A 2 -24.86 13.95 -26.68
CA ASP A 2 -24.18 12.94 -25.88
C ASP A 2 -22.71 13.31 -25.81
N ASP A 3 -22.19 13.33 -24.59
CA ASP A 3 -20.82 13.67 -24.30
C ASP A 3 -19.91 12.50 -24.72
N ILE A 4 -19.50 12.51 -26.00
CA ILE A 4 -18.63 11.48 -26.60
C ILE A 4 -17.18 11.73 -26.13
N ARG A 5 -16.95 11.62 -24.83
CA ARG A 5 -15.62 11.53 -24.24
C ARG A 5 -15.14 10.07 -24.30
N PRO A 6 -14.08 9.74 -25.07
CA PRO A 6 -13.53 8.40 -25.10
C PRO A 6 -12.94 8.05 -23.73
N ARG A 7 -13.27 6.87 -23.20
CA ARG A 7 -12.82 6.38 -21.87
C ARG A 7 -11.89 5.18 -22.04
N CYS A 8 -11.26 4.75 -20.95
CA CYS A 8 -10.50 3.50 -20.95
C CYS A 8 -11.37 2.31 -21.37
N GLY A 9 -10.78 1.33 -22.05
CA GLY A 9 -11.50 0.19 -22.63
C GLY A 9 -12.18 -0.73 -21.61
N TRP A 10 -11.75 -0.69 -20.36
CA TRP A 10 -12.36 -1.42 -19.25
C TRP A 10 -13.63 -0.75 -18.69
N CYS A 11 -13.90 0.51 -19.03
CA CYS A 11 -15.03 1.26 -18.48
C CYS A 11 -16.34 0.86 -19.17
N ASN A 12 -17.21 0.14 -18.45
CA ASN A 12 -18.54 -0.19 -18.95
C ASN A 12 -19.44 1.05 -19.03
N LEU A 13 -19.62 1.59 -20.23
CA LEU A 13 -20.42 2.81 -20.46
C LEU A 13 -21.91 2.65 -20.13
N SER A 14 -22.41 1.41 -20.01
CA SER A 14 -23.81 1.15 -19.62
C SER A 14 -24.02 1.20 -18.10
N ASN A 15 -22.94 1.31 -17.31
CA ASN A 15 -23.02 1.44 -15.86
C ASN A 15 -22.62 2.86 -15.42
N PRO A 16 -23.59 3.73 -15.07
CA PRO A 16 -23.32 5.10 -14.65
C PRO A 16 -22.40 5.21 -13.42
N VAL A 17 -22.45 4.24 -12.50
CA VAL A 17 -21.57 4.22 -11.32
C VAL A 17 -20.13 3.98 -11.74
N TYR A 18 -19.90 3.07 -12.69
CA TYR A 18 -18.55 2.76 -13.15
C TYR A 18 -17.96 3.90 -14.00
N VAL A 19 -18.81 4.56 -14.80
CA VAL A 19 -18.45 5.78 -15.55
C VAL A 19 -18.09 6.92 -14.61
N ALA A 20 -18.90 7.18 -13.59
CA ALA A 20 -18.62 8.24 -12.61
C ALA A 20 -17.32 7.97 -11.84
N TYR A 21 -17.09 6.71 -11.43
CA TYR A 21 -15.83 6.30 -10.80
C TYR A 21 -14.63 6.56 -11.71
N HIS A 22 -14.68 6.14 -12.97
CA HIS A 22 -13.62 6.40 -13.95
C HIS A 22 -13.37 7.91 -14.13
N ASP A 23 -14.44 8.70 -14.27
CA ASP A 23 -14.34 10.10 -14.66
C ASP A 23 -13.87 11.03 -13.53
N ALA A 24 -14.19 10.70 -12.28
CA ALA A 24 -14.05 11.61 -11.16
C ALA A 24 -13.25 11.07 -9.97
N GLU A 25 -12.96 9.78 -9.91
CA GLU A 25 -12.34 9.16 -8.73
C GLU A 25 -11.07 8.36 -9.09
N TRP A 26 -11.14 7.47 -10.07
CA TRP A 26 -10.02 6.60 -10.42
C TRP A 26 -8.84 7.39 -10.99
N ALA A 27 -7.64 7.08 -10.51
CA ALA A 27 -6.41 7.79 -10.81
C ALA A 27 -6.39 9.29 -10.40
N VAL A 28 -7.33 9.73 -9.57
CA VAL A 28 -7.32 11.08 -8.97
C VAL A 28 -6.61 11.00 -7.61
N PRO A 29 -5.52 11.77 -7.39
CA PRO A 29 -4.78 11.74 -6.13
C PRO A 29 -5.67 12.01 -4.91
N SER A 30 -5.70 11.08 -3.97
CA SER A 30 -6.34 11.24 -2.68
C SER A 30 -5.31 11.30 -1.55
N HIS A 31 -5.54 12.20 -0.60
CA HIS A 31 -4.75 12.40 0.61
C HIS A 31 -5.60 12.27 1.88
N ASP A 32 -6.81 11.72 1.75
CA ASP A 32 -7.73 11.48 2.85
C ASP A 32 -7.61 10.04 3.34
N ASP A 33 -7.03 9.84 4.53
CA ASP A 33 -6.83 8.53 5.15
C ASP A 33 -8.11 7.68 5.22
N HIS A 34 -9.28 8.32 5.38
CA HIS A 34 -10.56 7.62 5.39
C HIS A 34 -10.84 6.97 4.03
N HIS A 35 -10.71 7.75 2.96
CA HIS A 35 -10.82 7.26 1.60
C HIS A 35 -9.75 6.22 1.27
N LEU A 36 -8.50 6.45 1.68
CA LEU A 36 -7.39 5.52 1.45
C LEU A 36 -7.67 4.15 2.10
N PHE A 37 -8.22 4.13 3.32
CA PHE A 37 -8.61 2.89 3.98
C PHE A 37 -9.82 2.22 3.33
N GLU A 38 -10.86 3.00 2.97
CA GLU A 38 -12.03 2.49 2.26
C GLU A 38 -11.62 1.75 0.97
N MET A 39 -10.77 2.36 0.15
CA MET A 39 -10.32 1.76 -1.10
C MET A 39 -9.47 0.51 -0.87
N LEU A 40 -8.60 0.50 0.14
CA LEU A 40 -7.80 -0.68 0.51
C LEU A 40 -8.68 -1.89 0.85
N VAL A 41 -9.76 -1.66 1.59
CA VAL A 41 -10.75 -2.70 1.93
C VAL A 41 -11.46 -3.17 0.66
N LEU A 42 -11.97 -2.26 -0.17
CA LEU A 42 -12.69 -2.64 -1.40
C LEU A 42 -11.81 -3.46 -2.37
N GLU A 43 -10.55 -3.08 -2.54
CA GLU A 43 -9.59 -3.81 -3.39
C GLU A 43 -9.26 -5.20 -2.82
N THR A 44 -9.19 -5.33 -1.49
CA THR A 44 -9.09 -6.63 -0.83
C THR A 44 -10.28 -7.54 -1.18
N PHE A 45 -11.48 -6.97 -1.29
CA PHE A 45 -12.68 -7.71 -1.68
C PHE A 45 -12.78 -8.03 -3.17
N GLN A 46 -12.10 -7.28 -4.04
CA GLN A 46 -12.10 -7.48 -5.48
C GLN A 46 -11.49 -8.82 -5.93
N ALA A 47 -10.56 -9.41 -5.18
CA ALA A 47 -9.87 -10.65 -5.60
C ALA A 47 -10.86 -11.77 -6.00
N GLY A 48 -10.85 -12.14 -7.29
CA GLY A 48 -11.74 -13.15 -7.89
C GLY A 48 -13.09 -12.63 -8.42
N LEU A 49 -13.27 -11.31 -8.51
CA LEU A 49 -14.50 -10.64 -8.98
C LEU A 49 -14.16 -9.47 -9.91
N SER A 50 -15.13 -8.97 -10.65
CA SER A 50 -14.96 -7.69 -11.37
C SER A 50 -14.98 -6.51 -10.40
N TRP A 51 -14.20 -5.47 -10.68
CA TRP A 51 -14.25 -4.24 -9.89
C TRP A 51 -15.64 -3.58 -9.93
N GLU A 52 -16.33 -3.67 -11.07
CA GLU A 52 -17.73 -3.26 -11.21
C GLU A 52 -18.66 -3.91 -10.17
N THR A 53 -18.45 -5.20 -9.85
CA THR A 53 -19.21 -5.90 -8.80
C THR A 53 -19.00 -5.26 -7.43
N ILE A 54 -17.76 -4.85 -7.12
CA ILE A 54 -17.41 -4.19 -5.86
C ILE A 54 -18.00 -2.79 -5.81
N LEU A 55 -17.83 -1.98 -6.86
CA LEU A 55 -18.38 -0.62 -6.94
C LEU A 55 -19.90 -0.60 -6.78
N ASN A 56 -20.62 -1.49 -7.45
CA ASN A 56 -22.08 -1.59 -7.32
C ASN A 56 -22.53 -1.95 -5.90
N LYS A 57 -21.65 -2.57 -5.10
CA LYS A 57 -21.89 -2.92 -3.69
C LYS A 57 -21.29 -1.91 -2.71
N ARG A 58 -20.50 -0.93 -3.16
CA ARG A 58 -19.73 0.00 -2.32
C ARG A 58 -20.58 0.70 -1.27
N LYS A 59 -21.78 1.18 -1.64
CA LYS A 59 -22.73 1.80 -0.69
C LYS A 59 -23.11 0.85 0.44
N ARG A 60 -23.32 -0.43 0.13
CA ARG A 60 -23.66 -1.44 1.14
C ARG A 60 -22.45 -1.81 1.98
N PHE A 61 -21.26 -1.95 1.38
CA PHE A 61 -20.02 -2.10 2.13
C PHE A 61 -19.85 -0.97 3.15
N ARG A 62 -20.04 0.29 2.73
CA ARG A 62 -19.97 1.44 3.64
C ARG A 62 -20.93 1.33 4.83
N GLN A 63 -22.16 0.87 4.61
CA GLN A 63 -23.11 0.66 5.71
C GLN A 63 -22.71 -0.51 6.62
N ALA A 64 -22.32 -1.63 6.03
CA ALA A 64 -22.01 -2.86 6.75
C ALA A 64 -20.74 -2.73 7.59
N PHE A 65 -19.72 -2.05 7.05
CA PHE A 65 -18.42 -1.80 7.67
C PHE A 65 -18.37 -0.47 8.44
N ASP A 66 -19.49 -0.03 9.02
CA ASP A 66 -19.56 1.14 9.91
C ASP A 66 -18.93 2.42 9.33
N GLY A 67 -19.18 2.69 8.06
CA GLY A 67 -18.64 3.84 7.36
C GLY A 67 -17.15 3.73 7.05
N PHE A 68 -16.54 2.54 7.13
CA PHE A 68 -15.09 2.33 7.09
C PHE A 68 -14.34 3.03 8.23
N ASP A 69 -14.98 3.21 9.39
CA ASP A 69 -14.31 3.70 10.58
C ASP A 69 -13.29 2.67 11.08
N ILE A 70 -12.01 3.05 11.04
CA ILE A 70 -10.87 2.19 11.41
C ILE A 70 -11.01 1.71 12.86
N GLU A 71 -11.37 2.60 13.78
CA GLU A 71 -11.44 2.29 15.22
C GLU A 71 -12.57 1.32 15.55
N ARG A 72 -13.70 1.41 14.83
CA ARG A 72 -14.80 0.45 14.94
C ARG A 72 -14.41 -0.89 14.35
N ILE A 73 -13.86 -0.90 13.14
CA ILE A 73 -13.50 -2.14 12.43
C ILE A 73 -12.45 -2.96 13.18
N ARG A 74 -11.43 -2.31 13.78
CA ARG A 74 -10.40 -3.00 14.58
C ARG A 74 -10.97 -3.78 15.77
N ARG A 75 -12.16 -3.40 16.24
CA ARG A 75 -12.84 -3.99 17.41
C ARG A 75 -13.90 -5.02 17.03
N TYR A 76 -14.05 -5.34 15.74
CA TYR A 76 -15.00 -6.36 15.31
C TYR A 76 -14.67 -7.72 15.94
N ASP A 77 -15.68 -8.28 16.60
CA ASP A 77 -15.66 -9.59 17.21
C ASP A 77 -16.33 -10.63 16.29
N GLU A 78 -16.47 -11.86 16.78
CA GLU A 78 -17.12 -12.91 15.99
C GLU A 78 -18.62 -12.66 15.76
N ASN A 79 -19.29 -11.90 16.62
CA ASN A 79 -20.69 -11.55 16.40
C ASN A 79 -20.82 -10.64 15.18
N LYS A 80 -19.96 -9.60 15.09
CA LYS A 80 -19.94 -8.71 13.93
C LYS A 80 -19.50 -9.44 12.66
N ILE A 81 -18.54 -10.36 12.74
CA ILE A 81 -18.14 -11.19 11.60
C ILE A 81 -19.30 -12.07 11.13
N ALA A 82 -20.06 -12.69 12.04
CA ALA A 82 -21.23 -13.49 11.72
C ALA A 82 -22.36 -12.65 11.10
N GLU A 83 -22.59 -11.43 11.60
CA GLU A 83 -23.53 -10.46 11.01
C GLU A 83 -23.16 -10.16 9.56
N LEU A 84 -21.89 -9.80 9.29
CA LEU A 84 -21.39 -9.52 7.95
C LEU A 84 -21.49 -10.74 7.01
N MET A 85 -21.23 -11.94 7.54
CA MET A 85 -21.39 -13.19 6.78
C MET A 85 -22.84 -13.48 6.38
N ASN A 86 -23.83 -12.88 7.04
CA ASN A 86 -25.24 -13.03 6.71
C ASN A 86 -25.79 -11.91 5.81
N ASP A 87 -25.00 -10.88 5.51
CA ASP A 87 -25.43 -9.77 4.66
C ASP A 87 -25.28 -10.12 3.16
N PRO A 88 -26.37 -10.33 2.40
CA PRO A 88 -26.30 -10.66 0.98
C PRO A 88 -25.88 -9.47 0.10
N GLY A 89 -25.88 -8.27 0.66
CA GLY A 89 -25.53 -7.05 -0.03
C GLY A 89 -24.00 -6.86 -0.19
N ILE A 90 -23.18 -7.56 0.58
CA ILE A 90 -21.71 -7.57 0.45
C ILE A 90 -21.18 -8.91 -0.10
N ILE A 91 -19.86 -9.01 -0.24
CA ILE A 91 -19.18 -10.28 -0.59
C ILE A 91 -18.94 -11.08 0.69
N ARG A 92 -19.73 -12.14 0.90
CA ARG A 92 -19.71 -13.00 2.09
C ARG A 92 -18.51 -13.95 2.09
N ASN A 93 -17.33 -13.41 2.36
CA ASN A 93 -16.09 -14.17 2.47
C ASN A 93 -15.45 -13.95 3.85
N ARG A 94 -15.54 -14.96 4.71
CA ARG A 94 -15.06 -14.88 6.10
C ARG A 94 -13.58 -14.51 6.19
N ARG A 95 -12.73 -15.05 5.32
CA ARG A 95 -11.29 -14.76 5.35
C ARG A 95 -10.99 -13.30 5.03
N LYS A 96 -11.70 -12.70 4.06
CA LYS A 96 -11.57 -11.29 3.70
C LYS A 96 -12.13 -10.36 4.78
N ILE A 97 -13.23 -10.73 5.42
CA ILE A 97 -13.81 -9.98 6.56
C ILE A 97 -12.82 -9.97 7.73
N VAL A 98 -12.32 -11.14 8.14
CA VAL A 98 -11.31 -11.24 9.22
C VAL A 98 -10.02 -10.50 8.85
N ALA A 99 -9.59 -10.58 7.58
CA ALA A 99 -8.44 -9.82 7.11
C ALA A 99 -8.66 -8.30 7.20
N THR A 100 -9.88 -7.81 6.98
CA THR A 100 -10.21 -6.39 7.10
C THR A 100 -9.96 -5.86 8.51
N VAL A 101 -10.30 -6.64 9.55
CA VAL A 101 -10.01 -6.32 10.95
C VAL A 101 -8.50 -6.25 11.20
N GLY A 102 -7.75 -7.25 10.71
CA GLY A 102 -6.28 -7.24 10.80
C GLY A 102 -5.64 -6.08 10.04
N ASN A 103 -6.13 -5.77 8.85
CA ASN A 103 -5.63 -4.67 8.02
C ASN A 103 -5.95 -3.31 8.66
N ALA A 104 -7.09 -3.17 9.34
CA ALA A 104 -7.41 -1.95 10.09
C ALA A 104 -6.42 -1.73 11.26
N ASN A 105 -5.98 -2.80 11.93
CA ASN A 105 -4.94 -2.71 12.95
C ASN A 105 -3.61 -2.24 12.36
N ALA A 106 -3.16 -2.90 11.30
CA ALA A 106 -1.94 -2.54 10.57
C ALA A 106 -1.99 -1.08 10.06
N PHE A 107 -3.13 -0.64 9.52
CA PHE A 107 -3.31 0.73 9.03
C PHE A 107 -3.15 1.74 10.15
N ARG A 108 -3.72 1.48 11.34
CA ARG A 108 -3.55 2.36 12.50
C ARG A 108 -2.13 2.35 13.06
N ASP A 109 -1.45 1.21 13.03
CA ASP A 109 -0.05 1.11 13.44
C ASP A 109 0.83 1.96 12.52
N ILE A 110 0.60 1.89 11.20
CA ILE A 110 1.24 2.78 10.21
C ILE A 110 0.95 4.25 10.51
N GLN A 111 -0.31 4.64 10.73
CA GLN A 111 -0.64 6.02 11.11
C GLN A 111 0.08 6.46 12.38
N THR A 112 0.34 5.54 13.31
CA THR A 112 1.06 5.87 14.55
C THR A 112 2.55 6.07 14.30
N SER A 113 3.15 5.29 13.40
CA SER A 113 4.57 5.43 13.02
C SER A 113 4.85 6.62 12.10
N TYR A 114 3.94 6.95 11.18
CA TYR A 114 4.16 7.95 10.13
C TYR A 114 3.32 9.22 10.30
N GLY A 115 2.47 9.28 11.32
CA GLY A 115 1.49 10.37 11.52
C GLY A 115 0.18 10.14 10.76
N SER A 116 0.26 9.74 9.49
CA SER A 116 -0.88 9.40 8.63
C SER A 116 -0.55 8.24 7.69
N PHE A 117 -1.58 7.61 7.11
CA PHE A 117 -1.36 6.61 6.06
C PHE A 117 -1.03 7.28 4.72
N ASP A 118 -1.54 8.49 4.47
CA ASP A 118 -1.14 9.36 3.37
C ASP A 118 0.38 9.55 3.31
N ASP A 119 0.97 10.01 4.41
CA ASP A 119 2.42 10.24 4.51
C ASP A 119 3.20 8.95 4.26
N TYR A 120 2.70 7.83 4.79
CA TYR A 120 3.28 6.52 4.56
C TYR A 120 3.23 6.10 3.08
N ILE A 121 2.07 6.15 2.43
CA ILE A 121 1.89 5.57 1.10
C ILE A 121 2.54 6.45 0.02
N TRP A 122 2.43 7.78 0.14
CA TRP A 122 2.99 8.71 -0.83
C TRP A 122 4.51 8.89 -0.70
N ARG A 123 5.15 8.50 0.42
CA ARG A 123 6.62 8.53 0.53
C ARG A 123 7.30 7.64 -0.51
N PHE A 124 6.67 6.52 -0.89
CA PHE A 124 7.23 5.59 -1.87
C PHE A 124 7.42 6.22 -3.25
N THR A 125 6.69 7.30 -3.52
CA THR A 125 6.80 8.08 -4.75
C THR A 125 7.30 9.50 -4.52
N GLY A 126 7.82 9.82 -3.33
CA GLY A 126 8.23 11.19 -2.99
C GLY A 126 7.09 12.20 -3.17
N ARG A 127 5.84 11.76 -2.93
CA ARG A 127 4.60 12.52 -3.16
C ARG A 127 4.36 12.92 -4.63
N HIS A 128 4.93 12.17 -5.58
CA HIS A 128 4.67 12.35 -7.01
C HIS A 128 3.69 11.30 -7.54
N VAL A 129 2.82 11.72 -8.48
CA VAL A 129 1.99 10.81 -9.25
C VAL A 129 2.85 10.08 -10.28
N ILE A 130 2.74 8.75 -10.31
CA ILE A 130 3.40 7.91 -11.30
C ILE A 130 2.46 7.74 -12.50
N TYR A 131 2.98 7.89 -13.72
CA TYR A 131 2.23 7.69 -14.95
C TYR A 131 2.70 6.43 -15.64
N GLU A 132 1.89 5.39 -15.66
CA GLU A 132 2.17 4.11 -16.31
C GLU A 132 0.87 3.39 -16.70
N THR A 133 0.86 2.71 -17.84
CA THR A 133 -0.35 2.11 -18.42
C THR A 133 -0.08 0.68 -18.88
N GLY A 134 -1.12 -0.18 -18.89
CA GLY A 134 -1.03 -1.53 -19.44
C GLY A 134 -0.25 -2.54 -18.57
N MET A 135 -0.07 -2.24 -17.29
CA MET A 135 0.56 -3.12 -16.31
C MET A 135 -0.47 -3.61 -15.29
N THR A 136 -0.14 -4.71 -14.60
CA THR A 136 -0.95 -5.27 -13.49
C THR A 136 -0.16 -5.40 -12.19
N THR A 137 1.15 -5.17 -12.25
CA THR A 137 2.10 -5.08 -11.14
C THR A 137 3.22 -4.13 -11.56
N SER A 138 3.97 -3.60 -10.59
CA SER A 138 5.19 -2.84 -10.84
C SER A 138 6.17 -3.02 -9.67
N PRO A 139 7.46 -2.63 -9.84
CA PRO A 139 8.41 -2.64 -8.71
C PRO A 139 7.92 -1.82 -7.51
N LEU A 140 7.09 -0.79 -7.75
CA LEU A 140 6.44 0.00 -6.70
C LEU A 140 5.44 -0.85 -5.91
N SER A 141 4.52 -1.52 -6.60
CA SER A 141 3.51 -2.35 -5.95
C SER A 141 4.12 -3.56 -5.27
N ASP A 142 5.21 -4.12 -5.80
CA ASP A 142 5.99 -5.18 -5.16
C ASP A 142 6.58 -4.71 -3.83
N ALA A 143 7.25 -3.56 -3.83
CA ALA A 143 7.87 -2.99 -2.64
C ALA A 143 6.84 -2.67 -1.55
N ILE A 144 5.74 -2.00 -1.92
CA ILE A 144 4.65 -1.66 -0.99
C ILE A 144 3.96 -2.93 -0.48
N ALA A 145 3.72 -3.93 -1.34
CA ALA A 145 3.10 -5.19 -0.90
C ALA A 145 3.98 -5.95 0.10
N VAL A 146 5.31 -5.93 -0.06
CA VAL A 146 6.23 -6.51 0.93
C VAL A 146 6.15 -5.73 2.24
N ASP A 147 6.23 -4.40 2.19
CA ASP A 147 6.24 -3.55 3.37
C ASP A 147 4.93 -3.63 4.17
N LEU A 148 3.77 -3.54 3.50
CA LEU A 148 2.45 -3.70 4.15
C LEU A 148 2.27 -5.07 4.82
N LYS A 149 2.89 -6.14 4.28
CA LYS A 149 2.88 -7.46 4.93
C LYS A 149 3.71 -7.49 6.21
N THR A 150 4.74 -6.65 6.32
CA THR A 150 5.52 -6.53 7.57
C THR A 150 4.69 -5.95 8.72
N TYR A 151 3.72 -5.08 8.40
CA TYR A 151 2.68 -4.61 9.33
C TYR A 151 1.56 -5.64 9.57
N GLY A 152 1.65 -6.84 8.98
CA GLY A 152 0.68 -7.91 9.17
C GLY A 152 -0.56 -7.84 8.28
N MET A 153 -0.59 -6.95 7.27
CA MET A 153 -1.71 -6.91 6.34
C MET A 153 -1.84 -8.20 5.52
N ARG A 154 -3.08 -8.60 5.23
CA ARG A 154 -3.44 -9.80 4.47
C ARG A 154 -4.26 -9.45 3.25
N PHE A 155 -4.21 -10.32 2.24
CA PHE A 155 -4.79 -10.09 0.92
C PHE A 155 -4.23 -8.85 0.20
N ILE A 156 -2.97 -8.50 0.50
CA ILE A 156 -2.22 -7.39 -0.09
C ILE A 156 -1.14 -7.98 -1.01
N GLY A 157 -1.57 -8.66 -2.07
CA GLY A 157 -0.66 -9.13 -3.14
C GLY A 157 -0.27 -7.97 -4.06
N THR A 158 0.84 -8.07 -4.78
CA THR A 158 1.32 -6.98 -5.67
C THR A 158 0.26 -6.53 -6.69
N THR A 159 -0.54 -7.44 -7.25
CA THR A 159 -1.64 -7.09 -8.15
C THR A 159 -2.75 -6.28 -7.47
N ILE A 160 -3.08 -6.62 -6.22
CA ILE A 160 -4.08 -5.89 -5.44
C ILE A 160 -3.54 -4.52 -5.04
N VAL A 161 -2.27 -4.45 -4.63
CA VAL A 161 -1.60 -3.17 -4.33
C VAL A 161 -1.53 -2.30 -5.58
N TYR A 162 -1.22 -2.88 -6.73
CA TYR A 162 -1.17 -2.14 -7.99
C TYR A 162 -2.52 -1.50 -8.33
N ALA A 163 -3.61 -2.28 -8.27
CA ALA A 163 -4.97 -1.78 -8.46
C ALA A 163 -5.31 -0.70 -7.41
N TYR A 164 -4.95 -0.92 -6.15
CA TYR A 164 -5.12 0.04 -5.08
C TYR A 164 -4.42 1.38 -5.35
N LEU A 165 -3.15 1.35 -5.77
CA LEU A 165 -2.39 2.56 -6.08
C LEU A 165 -3.00 3.34 -7.25
N GLN A 166 -3.62 2.64 -8.21
CA GLN A 166 -4.40 3.28 -9.27
C GLN A 166 -5.68 3.92 -8.72
N SER A 167 -6.39 3.20 -7.85
CA SER A 167 -7.68 3.66 -7.32
C SER A 167 -7.57 4.86 -6.38
N ILE A 168 -6.42 5.06 -5.72
CA ILE A 168 -6.14 6.25 -4.89
C ILE A 168 -5.33 7.35 -5.60
N GLY A 169 -4.99 7.14 -6.88
CA GLY A 169 -4.29 8.14 -7.70
C GLY A 169 -2.78 8.29 -7.45
N VAL A 170 -2.16 7.37 -6.73
CA VAL A 170 -0.68 7.28 -6.70
C VAL A 170 -0.14 6.91 -8.09
N ILE A 171 -0.86 6.03 -8.79
CA ILE A 171 -0.62 5.69 -10.18
C ILE A 171 -1.76 6.23 -11.04
N ASN A 172 -1.42 7.06 -12.03
CA ASN A 172 -2.33 7.42 -13.10
C ASN A 172 -2.10 6.50 -14.31
N ALA A 173 -3.06 5.62 -14.54
CA ALA A 173 -3.00 4.59 -15.57
C ALA A 173 -4.08 4.72 -16.66
N HIS A 174 -4.64 5.91 -16.86
CA HIS A 174 -5.58 6.17 -17.95
C HIS A 174 -4.94 5.79 -19.29
N GLU A 175 -5.62 4.95 -20.08
CA GLU A 175 -5.08 4.38 -21.32
C GLU A 175 -4.92 5.44 -22.42
N PRO A 176 -3.98 5.26 -23.37
CA PRO A 176 -3.92 6.10 -24.56
C PRO A 176 -5.28 6.16 -25.27
N GLY A 177 -5.75 7.37 -25.55
CA GLY A 177 -7.07 7.60 -26.16
C GLY A 177 -8.19 7.88 -25.15
N CYS A 178 -7.98 7.66 -23.84
CA CYS A 178 -8.88 8.16 -22.82
C CYS A 178 -8.79 9.69 -22.71
N PHE A 179 -9.93 10.38 -22.51
CA PHE A 179 -9.97 11.84 -22.33
C PHE A 179 -9.23 12.31 -21.06
N LEU A 180 -8.99 11.41 -20.10
CA LEU A 180 -8.22 11.65 -18.88
C LEU A 180 -6.74 11.26 -19.01
N HIS A 181 -6.32 10.74 -20.16
CA HIS A 181 -4.92 10.38 -20.39
C HIS A 181 -4.02 11.61 -20.32
N ARG A 182 -3.02 11.58 -19.44
CA ARG A 182 -1.97 12.60 -19.33
C ARG A 182 -0.68 11.97 -19.83
N GLY A 183 -0.36 12.20 -21.11
CA GLY A 183 0.72 11.54 -21.85
C GLY A 183 2.16 11.90 -21.43
N LYS A 184 2.47 11.95 -20.14
CA LYS A 184 3.85 12.13 -19.65
C LYS A 184 4.19 11.00 -18.69
N VAL A 185 4.64 9.88 -19.27
CA VAL A 185 5.27 8.77 -18.53
C VAL A 185 6.47 9.34 -17.78
N THR A 186 6.31 9.59 -16.48
CA THR A 186 7.44 9.98 -15.62
C THR A 186 8.15 8.70 -15.23
N ARG A 187 8.90 8.11 -16.17
CA ARG A 187 9.83 7.02 -15.86
C ARG A 187 11.13 7.64 -15.37
N ALA A 188 11.61 7.12 -14.23
CA ALA A 188 12.96 7.28 -13.67
C ALA A 188 13.15 8.34 -12.58
N ARG A 189 13.13 7.87 -11.32
CA ARG A 189 14.24 7.98 -10.32
C ARG A 189 13.83 7.62 -8.88
N ILE A 190 12.56 7.33 -8.62
CA ILE A 190 12.03 7.37 -7.25
C ILE A 190 12.23 6.06 -6.46
N TYR A 191 12.35 4.91 -7.14
CA TYR A 191 12.45 3.60 -6.49
C TYR A 191 13.73 3.34 -5.67
N LYS A 192 14.75 4.21 -5.78
CA LYS A 192 15.99 4.06 -5.00
C LYS A 192 15.88 4.59 -3.57
N VAL A 193 14.96 5.51 -3.29
CA VAL A 193 14.88 6.19 -1.97
C VAL A 193 14.24 5.29 -0.92
N ALA A 194 13.10 4.66 -1.24
CA ALA A 194 12.35 3.84 -0.28
C ALA A 194 13.15 2.65 0.29
N ARG A 195 14.03 2.01 -0.50
CA ARG A 195 14.86 0.90 -0.02
C ARG A 195 16.02 1.34 0.87
N ALA A 196 16.51 2.58 0.71
CA ALA A 196 17.61 3.12 1.50
C ALA A 196 17.13 3.78 2.81
N GLU A 197 15.87 4.20 2.86
CA GLU A 197 15.23 4.75 4.06
C GLU A 197 14.60 3.67 4.94
N SER A 198 14.06 2.55 4.42
CA SER A 198 13.51 1.48 5.28
C SER A 198 14.58 0.69 6.07
N LEU A 199 15.87 0.91 5.80
CA LEU A 199 17.01 0.32 6.52
C LEU A 199 17.63 1.29 7.55
N ARG A 200 17.13 2.52 7.62
CA ARG A 200 17.47 3.50 8.64
C ARG A 200 16.19 3.77 9.43
N GLU A 201 16.30 3.99 10.73
CA GLU A 201 15.17 4.17 11.66
C GLU A 201 14.58 2.85 12.21
N GLU A 202 14.96 2.60 13.48
CA GLU A 202 14.20 1.96 14.57
C GLU A 202 14.56 0.55 15.11
N PRO A 203 14.87 -0.55 14.38
CA PRO A 203 15.28 -1.78 15.08
C PRO A 203 16.77 -1.83 15.42
N VAL A 204 17.64 -1.24 14.59
CA VAL A 204 19.10 -1.33 14.79
C VAL A 204 19.56 -0.39 15.90
N LEU A 205 19.00 0.82 15.98
CA LEU A 205 19.34 1.77 17.04
C LEU A 205 18.85 1.29 18.40
N LEU A 206 17.65 0.71 18.45
CA LEU A 206 17.11 0.13 19.69
C LEU A 206 17.94 -1.08 20.13
N VAL A 207 18.37 -1.94 19.20
CA VAL A 207 19.28 -3.07 19.51
C VAL A 207 20.65 -2.58 19.95
N ILE A 208 21.20 -1.53 19.33
CA ILE A 208 22.47 -0.92 19.75
C ILE A 208 22.33 -0.31 21.15
N LEU A 209 21.28 0.46 21.42
CA LEU A 209 21.01 1.03 22.74
C LEU A 209 20.75 -0.07 23.79
N LEU A 210 20.10 -1.17 23.43
CA LEU A 210 19.91 -2.33 24.32
C LEU A 210 21.24 -3.02 24.62
N ILE A 211 22.11 -3.17 23.62
CA ILE A 211 23.46 -3.74 23.79
C ILE A 211 24.31 -2.82 24.65
N GLU A 212 24.27 -1.50 24.44
CA GLU A 212 24.99 -0.52 25.27
C GLU A 212 24.48 -0.53 26.72
N PHE A 213 23.16 -0.60 26.92
CA PHE A 213 22.55 -0.71 28.24
C PHE A 213 22.94 -2.02 28.95
N LEU A 214 22.93 -3.16 28.23
CA LEU A 214 23.36 -4.45 28.79
C LEU A 214 24.87 -4.47 29.09
N VAL A 215 25.72 -3.92 28.23
CA VAL A 215 27.17 -3.82 28.48
C VAL A 215 27.45 -2.94 29.71
N ALA A 216 26.74 -1.81 29.86
CA ALA A 216 26.88 -0.93 31.02
C ALA A 216 26.43 -1.59 32.35
N LEU A 217 25.44 -2.49 32.30
CA LEU A 217 24.97 -3.23 33.48
C LEU A 217 25.96 -4.32 33.94
N PHE A 218 26.75 -4.89 33.02
CA PHE A 218 27.65 -6.01 33.32
C PHE A 218 29.13 -5.63 33.48
N ASP A 219 29.57 -4.46 33.00
CA ASP A 219 30.96 -3.97 33.16
C ASP A 219 31.04 -2.43 33.12
N PRO A 220 30.77 -1.72 34.23
CA PRO A 220 30.66 -0.26 34.25
C PRO A 220 31.97 0.50 34.04
N GLY A 221 33.09 -0.20 33.80
CA GLY A 221 34.43 0.39 33.66
C GLY A 221 35.04 0.36 32.25
N LYS A 222 34.37 -0.17 31.23
CA LYS A 222 34.91 -0.25 29.86
C LYS A 222 34.36 0.83 28.93
N ASP A 223 35.30 1.56 28.32
CA ASP A 223 35.08 2.61 27.34
C ASP A 223 34.41 2.05 26.07
N SER A 224 33.17 2.47 25.80
CA SER A 224 32.26 1.92 24.77
C SER A 224 32.67 2.25 23.33
N GLY A 225 33.69 3.09 23.13
CA GLY A 225 34.15 3.53 21.80
C GLY A 225 34.77 2.44 20.92
N ARG A 226 35.16 1.28 21.45
CA ARG A 226 35.82 0.21 20.67
C ARG A 226 34.88 -0.81 20.01
N LEU A 227 33.61 -0.89 20.39
CA LEU A 227 32.67 -1.85 19.80
C LEU A 227 32.21 -1.43 18.39
N PHE A 228 32.29 -0.12 18.08
CA PHE A 228 31.88 0.47 16.80
C PHE A 228 32.75 0.01 15.61
N THR A 229 34.02 -0.31 15.83
CA THR A 229 34.95 -0.65 14.74
C THR A 229 34.77 -2.08 14.22
N LEU A 230 34.33 -3.01 15.08
CA LEU A 230 34.14 -4.41 14.70
C LEU A 230 32.85 -4.65 13.88
N LEU A 231 31.79 -3.86 14.12
CA LEU A 231 30.51 -4.05 13.42
C LEU A 231 30.45 -3.41 12.02
N ARG A 232 31.32 -2.44 11.71
CA ARG A 232 31.42 -1.84 10.36
C ARG A 232 32.36 -2.58 9.41
N GLY A 233 33.37 -3.29 9.92
CA GLY A 233 34.43 -3.87 9.11
C GLY A 233 34.03 -5.11 8.30
N GLU A 234 33.23 -6.02 8.88
CA GLU A 234 33.07 -7.36 8.31
C GLU A 234 31.84 -7.55 7.40
N ARG A 235 31.00 -6.52 7.20
CA ARG A 235 29.77 -6.65 6.39
C ARG A 235 29.71 -5.82 5.11
N PHE A 236 30.74 -5.01 4.81
CA PHE A 236 30.80 -4.24 3.58
C PHE A 236 31.66 -4.87 2.48
N GLU A 237 32.68 -5.68 2.81
CA GLU A 237 33.56 -6.27 1.79
C GLU A 237 32.94 -7.50 1.09
N GLN A 238 32.11 -8.30 1.76
CA GLN A 238 31.55 -9.52 1.16
C GLN A 238 30.41 -9.30 0.15
N PHE A 239 29.87 -8.08 0.02
CA PHE A 239 28.80 -7.79 -0.95
C PHE A 239 29.32 -7.16 -2.26
N ALA A 240 30.58 -6.70 -2.29
CA ALA A 240 31.19 -6.09 -3.47
C ALA A 240 31.68 -7.13 -4.52
N GLU A 241 31.89 -8.39 -4.12
CA GLU A 241 32.51 -9.42 -4.99
C GLU A 241 31.53 -10.26 -5.82
N SER A 242 30.22 -10.04 -5.75
CA SER A 242 29.21 -10.91 -6.42
C SER A 242 28.47 -10.28 -7.60
N GLN A 243 28.96 -9.17 -8.18
CA GLN A 243 28.37 -8.60 -9.39
C GLN A 243 29.13 -9.08 -10.65
N PRO A 244 28.47 -9.68 -11.66
CA PRO A 244 29.13 -10.00 -12.91
C PRO A 244 29.48 -8.72 -13.67
N THR A 245 30.74 -8.58 -14.03
CA THR A 245 31.25 -7.49 -14.87
C THR A 245 30.74 -7.65 -16.30
N PHE A 246 29.87 -6.74 -16.75
CA PHE A 246 29.60 -6.59 -18.18
C PHE A 246 30.71 -5.74 -18.79
N THR A 247 31.59 -6.38 -19.56
CA THR A 247 32.53 -5.71 -20.47
C THR A 247 31.78 -5.18 -21.68
N THR A 248 31.91 -3.88 -21.94
CA THR A 248 31.48 -3.24 -23.17
C THR A 248 32.36 -3.70 -24.34
N GLY A 249 31.72 -4.27 -25.37
CA GLY A 249 32.24 -4.51 -26.71
C GLY A 249 31.12 -4.29 -27.71
#